data_AF-A0A7V9G4L4-F1
#
_entry.id   AF-A0A7V9G4L4-F1
#
_cell.length_a   1.000
_cell.length_b   1.000
_cell.length_c   1.000
_cell.angle_alpha   90.00
_cell.angle_beta   90.00
_cell.angle_gamma   90.00
#
_symmetry.space_group_name_H-M   'P 1'
#
loop_
_entity.id
_entity.type
_entity.pdbx_description
1 polymer ?
#
loop_
_entity_poly.entity_id
_entity_poly.type
_entity_poly.pdbx_seq_one_letter_code
_entity_poly.pdbx_strand_id
1 'polypeptide(L)'
;MGADEAPKVPGPQPVTVAEHGAAHADAQAQAQAKSLPPGEPGKDYTPVVVPNGSTLPWKVVDGVKVFHLTAGPVQHEFAPGLVGTVWGYNGQSPGPMLELVDGDHIRVYVTNRLPEKTTVHWHGILLPNGQDGVSGLTQPGIPPGETVKYEFTVHQQGTFMYHPHFDEMTQMGMGMMGMIVIHPRNPKGPKVARDFSIMLTEWAIKAGTSRPDTNEMSEFNILTMNSKAFPGTAPLVVKTGERVRIRFGNLGAMDHHPVHLHGYQFRVVATDGGDVDPAGQQPETTVLVPVGSTRAIEFVADAPGDWAMHCHMTHHVMNQMGHGLPNMVGVDTGDLDEQMRKLLPDYMTMGPTGMGEMAEMGMKIPENSIAMVGADGPHGYIDMGGMFTVLKVRDGITSYEDPGWYAQPKGTEVVTASPEELKRDGIVIDPPPAVPANGTPSAPAATPGAAMPHEQHH
;
A
#
# COMPACT_ATOMS: atom_id res chain seq x y z
N MET A 1 3.44 -78.31 -6.83
CA MET A 1 4.46 -77.45 -7.48
C MET A 1 3.75 -76.69 -8.59
N GLY A 2 3.70 -75.35 -8.49
CA GLY A 2 3.32 -74.36 -9.52
C GLY A 2 1.87 -74.42 -10.01
N ALA A 3 1.09 -73.33 -10.11
CA ALA A 3 1.40 -71.91 -10.06
C ALA A 3 0.09 -71.15 -9.72
N ASP A 4 0.18 -70.15 -8.84
CA ASP A 4 -0.87 -69.15 -8.66
C ASP A 4 -0.77 -68.11 -9.79
N GLU A 5 -1.82 -67.96 -10.59
CA GLU A 5 -1.95 -66.86 -11.56
C GLU A 5 -2.36 -65.57 -10.83
N ALA A 6 -1.54 -64.53 -10.96
CA ALA A 6 -1.84 -63.19 -10.48
C ALA A 6 -3.00 -62.54 -11.27
N PRO A 7 -3.83 -61.69 -10.65
CA PRO A 7 -4.94 -61.03 -11.34
C PRO A 7 -4.44 -59.97 -12.34
N LYS A 8 -5.00 -60.01 -13.56
CA LYS A 8 -4.75 -59.05 -14.64
C LYS A 8 -5.23 -57.64 -14.24
N VAL A 9 -4.31 -56.68 -14.25
CA VAL A 9 -4.60 -55.24 -14.20
C VAL A 9 -5.14 -54.80 -15.56
N PRO A 10 -6.25 -54.03 -15.66
CA PRO A 10 -6.73 -53.51 -16.94
C PRO A 10 -5.76 -52.45 -17.48
N GLY A 11 -5.43 -52.52 -18.77
CA GLY A 11 -4.65 -51.48 -19.45
C GLY A 11 -5.41 -50.15 -19.55
N PRO A 12 -4.71 -49.01 -19.71
CA PRO A 12 -5.35 -47.71 -19.82
C PRO A 12 -6.21 -47.65 -21.08
N GLN A 13 -7.45 -47.18 -20.93
CA GLN A 13 -8.31 -46.93 -22.08
C GLN A 13 -7.78 -45.73 -22.88
N PRO A 14 -7.85 -45.77 -24.23
CA PRO A 14 -7.48 -44.63 -25.05
C PRO A 14 -8.48 -43.49 -24.81
N VAL A 15 -8.00 -42.41 -24.21
CA VAL A 15 -8.75 -41.15 -24.09
C VAL A 15 -8.86 -40.57 -25.50
N THR A 16 -10.09 -40.41 -25.99
CA THR A 16 -10.31 -39.87 -27.34
C THR A 16 -9.93 -38.39 -27.36
N VAL A 17 -9.04 -38.02 -28.28
CA VAL A 17 -8.48 -36.65 -28.44
C VAL A 17 -9.52 -35.65 -29.01
N ALA A 18 -10.79 -36.06 -29.13
CA ALA A 18 -11.82 -35.26 -29.81
C ALA A 18 -12.41 -34.13 -28.94
N GLU A 19 -12.40 -34.24 -27.61
CA GLU A 19 -13.05 -33.26 -26.73
C GLU A 19 -12.16 -32.04 -26.38
N HIS A 20 -10.84 -32.15 -26.49
CA HIS A 20 -9.93 -31.00 -26.28
C HIS A 20 -9.72 -30.12 -27.52
N GLY A 21 -10.06 -30.62 -28.71
CA GLY A 21 -10.00 -29.82 -29.95
C GLY A 21 -11.11 -28.77 -30.04
N ALA A 22 -12.27 -29.00 -29.40
CA ALA A 22 -13.40 -28.08 -29.41
C ALA A 22 -13.16 -26.85 -28.52
N ALA A 23 -12.53 -27.05 -27.34
CA ALA A 23 -12.25 -25.96 -26.39
C ALA A 23 -11.22 -24.94 -26.90
N HIS A 24 -10.23 -25.38 -27.71
CA HIS A 24 -9.26 -24.48 -28.31
C HIS A 24 -9.77 -23.77 -29.57
N ALA A 25 -10.68 -24.40 -30.32
CA ALA A 25 -11.35 -23.76 -31.44
C ALA A 25 -12.33 -22.66 -30.97
N ASP A 26 -12.95 -22.84 -29.80
CA ASP A 26 -13.87 -21.85 -29.20
C ASP A 26 -13.15 -20.56 -28.76
N ALA A 27 -11.91 -20.66 -28.28
CA ALA A 27 -11.12 -19.49 -27.87
C ALA A 27 -10.74 -18.58 -29.05
N GLN A 28 -10.54 -19.13 -30.25
CA GLN A 28 -10.31 -18.35 -31.46
C GLN A 28 -11.62 -17.93 -32.15
N ALA A 29 -12.70 -18.70 -32.01
CA ALA A 29 -14.01 -18.36 -32.55
C ALA A 29 -14.72 -17.23 -31.78
N GLN A 30 -14.41 -17.02 -30.49
CA GLN A 30 -14.92 -15.89 -29.71
C GLN A 30 -14.30 -14.53 -30.09
N ALA A 31 -13.28 -14.49 -30.95
CA ALA A 31 -12.73 -13.25 -31.49
C ALA A 31 -13.71 -12.47 -32.40
N GLN A 32 -14.88 -13.05 -32.72
CA GLN A 32 -15.98 -12.37 -33.42
C GLN A 32 -17.21 -12.12 -32.53
N ALA A 33 -17.07 -12.18 -31.20
CA ALA A 33 -18.08 -11.63 -30.31
C ALA A 33 -18.20 -10.12 -30.58
N LYS A 34 -19.42 -9.66 -30.88
CA LYS A 34 -19.77 -8.27 -31.12
C LYS A 34 -19.13 -7.40 -30.02
N SER A 35 -18.12 -6.59 -30.38
CA SER A 35 -17.38 -5.74 -29.44
C SER A 35 -18.39 -4.98 -28.56
N LEU A 36 -18.33 -5.23 -27.26
CA LEU A 36 -19.17 -4.53 -26.29
C LEU A 36 -18.64 -3.09 -26.14
N PRO A 37 -19.52 -2.09 -25.96
CA PRO A 37 -19.07 -0.73 -25.72
C PRO A 37 -18.23 -0.68 -24.43
N PRO A 38 -17.14 0.11 -24.40
CA PRO A 38 -16.35 0.31 -23.19
C PRO A 38 -17.21 0.79 -22.03
N GLY A 39 -17.00 0.23 -20.83
CA GLY A 39 -17.75 0.64 -19.65
C GLY A 39 -17.41 2.06 -19.17
N GLU A 40 -18.43 2.81 -18.77
CA GLU A 40 -18.38 4.21 -18.38
C GLU A 40 -18.40 4.40 -16.85
N PRO A 41 -17.44 5.15 -16.27
CA PRO A 41 -17.38 5.42 -14.83
C PRO A 41 -18.61 6.19 -14.34
N GLY A 42 -19.14 5.82 -13.18
CA GLY A 42 -20.31 6.45 -12.56
C GLY A 42 -21.66 6.00 -13.14
N LYS A 43 -21.64 5.39 -14.33
CA LYS A 43 -22.82 4.81 -14.98
C LYS A 43 -22.83 3.29 -14.85
N ASP A 44 -21.78 2.63 -15.32
CA ASP A 44 -21.70 1.16 -15.34
C ASP A 44 -21.06 0.60 -14.07
N TYR A 45 -20.19 1.38 -13.41
CA TYR A 45 -19.52 1.01 -12.15
C TYR A 45 -19.29 2.23 -11.25
N THR A 46 -19.04 1.97 -9.96
CA THR A 46 -18.55 2.99 -9.02
C THR A 46 -17.05 3.19 -9.27
N PRO A 47 -16.59 4.40 -9.64
CA PRO A 47 -15.18 4.65 -9.90
C PRO A 47 -14.33 4.38 -8.65
N VAL A 48 -13.20 3.72 -8.85
CA VAL A 48 -12.25 3.43 -7.77
C VAL A 48 -11.45 4.68 -7.44
N VAL A 49 -11.32 4.96 -6.16
CA VAL A 49 -10.47 6.01 -5.60
C VAL A 49 -9.07 5.45 -5.38
N VAL A 50 -8.05 6.15 -5.87
CA VAL A 50 -6.64 5.80 -5.65
C VAL A 50 -6.00 6.85 -4.75
N PRO A 51 -5.96 6.66 -3.41
CA PRO A 51 -5.35 7.61 -2.49
C PRO A 51 -3.90 7.93 -2.92
N ASN A 52 -3.53 9.20 -2.97
CA ASN A 52 -2.22 9.68 -3.44
C ASN A 52 -1.83 9.28 -4.88
N GLY A 53 -2.76 8.75 -5.67
CA GLY A 53 -2.50 8.28 -7.03
C GLY A 53 -3.52 8.78 -8.03
N SER A 54 -3.60 8.09 -9.16
CA SER A 54 -4.48 8.45 -10.26
C SER A 54 -4.92 7.22 -11.04
N THR A 55 -6.00 7.38 -11.79
CA THR A 55 -6.51 6.40 -12.76
C THR A 55 -6.02 6.79 -14.14
N LEU A 56 -5.55 5.81 -14.93
CA LEU A 56 -4.97 6.06 -16.23
C LEU A 56 -6.06 6.57 -17.19
N PRO A 57 -5.90 7.77 -17.79
CA PRO A 57 -6.89 8.28 -18.71
C PRO A 57 -6.94 7.44 -19.98
N TRP A 58 -8.14 7.38 -20.55
CA TRP A 58 -8.39 6.65 -21.78
C TRP A 58 -9.36 7.41 -22.68
N LYS A 59 -9.40 6.97 -23.94
CA LYS A 59 -10.36 7.43 -24.94
C LYS A 59 -10.87 6.24 -25.73
N VAL A 60 -12.04 6.39 -26.35
CA VAL A 60 -12.55 5.39 -27.29
C VAL A 60 -12.09 5.73 -28.70
N VAL A 61 -11.50 4.77 -29.40
CA VAL A 61 -11.17 4.87 -30.84
C VAL A 61 -11.65 3.58 -31.50
N ASP A 62 -12.57 3.69 -32.46
CA ASP A 62 -13.14 2.54 -33.19
C ASP A 62 -13.72 1.44 -32.27
N GLY A 63 -14.37 1.84 -31.18
CA GLY A 63 -14.94 0.93 -30.19
C GLY A 63 -13.92 0.34 -29.20
N VAL A 64 -12.64 0.69 -29.32
CA VAL A 64 -11.55 0.20 -28.45
C VAL A 64 -11.23 1.22 -27.37
N LYS A 65 -11.03 0.76 -26.13
CA LYS A 65 -10.57 1.58 -25.02
C LYS A 65 -9.05 1.75 -25.11
N VAL A 66 -8.60 2.95 -25.48
CA VAL A 66 -7.19 3.24 -25.76
C VAL A 66 -6.52 3.96 -24.59
N PHE A 67 -5.41 3.41 -24.15
CA PHE A 67 -4.55 3.91 -23.08
C PHE A 67 -3.14 4.22 -23.59
N HIS A 68 -2.43 5.10 -22.87
CA HIS A 68 -1.00 5.36 -23.09
C HIS A 68 -0.25 5.34 -21.75
N LEU A 69 0.62 4.34 -21.60
CA LEU A 69 1.57 4.22 -20.51
C LEU A 69 2.94 4.70 -20.98
N THR A 70 3.63 5.46 -20.15
CA THR A 70 5.01 5.90 -20.39
C THR A 70 5.88 5.52 -19.21
N ALA A 71 6.78 4.56 -19.40
CA ALA A 71 7.80 4.20 -18.41
C ALA A 71 8.91 5.24 -18.40
N GLY A 72 9.35 5.71 -17.23
CA GLY A 72 10.42 6.71 -17.13
C GLY A 72 10.81 7.07 -15.70
N PRO A 73 11.86 7.91 -15.54
CA PRO A 73 12.27 8.43 -14.24
C PRO A 73 11.22 9.38 -13.64
N VAL A 74 11.10 9.34 -12.31
CA VAL A 74 10.13 10.11 -11.53
C VAL A 74 10.83 10.64 -10.27
N GLN A 75 10.63 11.93 -9.96
CA GLN A 75 10.90 12.44 -8.61
C GLN A 75 9.66 12.20 -7.77
N HIS A 76 9.77 11.32 -6.79
CA HIS A 76 8.65 10.88 -5.95
C HIS A 76 8.90 11.25 -4.49
N GLU A 77 7.95 11.93 -3.88
CA GLU A 77 7.99 12.21 -2.44
C GLU A 77 7.27 11.08 -1.69
N PHE A 78 7.97 10.39 -0.79
CA PHE A 78 7.39 9.30 0.02
C PHE A 78 6.56 9.85 1.17
N ALA A 79 7.10 10.88 1.84
CA ALA A 79 6.46 11.68 2.86
C ALA A 79 7.20 13.03 2.93
N PRO A 80 6.63 14.06 3.57
CA PRO A 80 7.31 15.34 3.74
C PRO A 80 8.73 15.14 4.30
N GLY A 81 9.74 15.52 3.50
CA GLY A 81 11.16 15.41 3.86
C GLY A 81 11.94 14.28 3.18
N LEU A 82 11.28 13.29 2.54
CA LEU A 82 11.95 12.23 1.79
C LEU A 82 11.50 12.19 0.32
N VAL A 83 12.41 12.54 -0.58
CA VAL A 83 12.23 12.46 -2.03
C VAL A 83 13.17 11.42 -2.63
N GLY A 84 12.61 10.52 -3.43
CA GLY A 84 13.35 9.55 -4.23
C GLY A 84 13.36 9.87 -5.72
N THR A 85 14.45 9.51 -6.38
CA THR A 85 14.58 9.39 -7.83
C THR A 85 14.26 7.94 -8.18
N VAL A 86 13.01 7.68 -8.53
CA VAL A 86 12.44 6.36 -8.78
C VAL A 86 12.13 6.20 -10.26
N TRP A 87 11.72 5.01 -10.69
CA TRP A 87 11.10 4.77 -12.00
C TRP A 87 9.62 4.49 -11.81
N GLY A 88 8.82 4.92 -12.79
CA GLY A 88 7.39 4.78 -12.71
C GLY A 88 6.72 4.91 -14.06
N TYR A 89 5.39 4.95 -14.02
CA TYR A 89 4.57 5.13 -15.21
C TYR A 89 3.86 6.47 -15.14
N ASN A 90 3.87 7.21 -16.26
CA ASN A 90 3.17 8.48 -16.42
C ASN A 90 3.54 9.52 -15.36
N GLY A 91 4.78 9.51 -14.88
CA GLY A 91 5.28 10.50 -13.93
C GLY A 91 4.97 10.20 -12.45
N GLN A 92 4.56 8.99 -12.11
CA GLN A 92 4.27 8.58 -10.73
C GLN A 92 4.67 7.13 -10.44
N SER A 93 4.90 6.83 -9.16
CA SER A 93 4.98 5.49 -8.61
C SER A 93 4.01 5.38 -7.41
N PRO A 94 3.13 4.37 -7.35
CA PRO A 94 2.87 3.40 -8.39
C PRO A 94 2.33 4.11 -9.65
N GLY A 95 2.45 3.44 -10.78
CA GLY A 95 1.82 3.85 -12.02
C GLY A 95 0.30 4.01 -11.87
N PRO A 96 -0.34 4.78 -12.75
CA PRO A 96 -1.77 5.03 -12.68
C PRO A 96 -2.57 3.72 -12.82
N MET A 97 -3.67 3.60 -12.09
CA MET A 97 -4.52 2.40 -12.11
C MET A 97 -5.22 2.27 -13.47
N LEU A 98 -5.23 1.08 -14.06
CA LEU A 98 -6.08 0.79 -15.22
C LEU A 98 -7.47 0.37 -14.73
N GLU A 99 -8.51 1.08 -15.16
CA GLU A 99 -9.89 0.78 -14.77
C GLU A 99 -10.73 0.34 -15.97
N LEU A 100 -11.21 -0.88 -15.92
CA LEU A 100 -11.80 -1.62 -17.03
C LEU A 100 -13.14 -2.23 -16.61
N VAL A 101 -13.89 -2.73 -17.58
CA VAL A 101 -15.08 -3.57 -17.35
C VAL A 101 -14.93 -4.87 -18.12
N ASP A 102 -15.39 -5.98 -17.55
CA ASP A 102 -15.39 -7.30 -18.21
C ASP A 102 -16.00 -7.20 -19.64
N GLY A 103 -15.27 -7.69 -20.63
CA GLY A 103 -15.60 -7.59 -22.05
C GLY A 103 -15.08 -6.33 -22.77
N ASP A 104 -14.40 -5.40 -22.10
CA ASP A 104 -13.74 -4.26 -22.75
C ASP A 104 -12.66 -4.79 -23.73
N HIS A 105 -12.69 -4.33 -24.98
CA HIS A 105 -11.56 -4.47 -25.90
C HIS A 105 -10.60 -3.30 -25.68
N ILE A 106 -9.36 -3.58 -25.30
CA ILE A 106 -8.39 -2.57 -24.90
C ILE A 106 -7.21 -2.52 -25.84
N ARG A 107 -6.63 -1.33 -25.96
CA ARG A 107 -5.35 -1.09 -26.61
C ARG A 107 -4.49 -0.22 -25.72
N VAL A 108 -3.32 -0.71 -25.32
CA VAL A 108 -2.38 0.03 -24.48
C VAL A 108 -1.09 0.27 -25.25
N TYR A 109 -0.77 1.54 -25.50
CA TYR A 109 0.54 1.92 -26.01
C TYR A 109 1.48 2.11 -24.82
N VAL A 110 2.65 1.48 -24.88
CA VAL A 110 3.70 1.60 -23.86
C VAL A 110 4.91 2.26 -24.50
N THR A 111 5.23 3.48 -24.08
CA THR A 111 6.44 4.21 -24.48
C THR A 111 7.52 4.03 -23.43
N ASN A 112 8.71 3.61 -23.86
CA ASN A 112 9.85 3.47 -22.96
C ASN A 112 10.74 4.73 -22.97
N ARG A 113 10.87 5.41 -21.82
CA ARG A 113 11.81 6.53 -21.59
C ARG A 113 12.88 6.21 -20.54
N LEU A 114 13.04 4.93 -20.18
CA LEU A 114 14.11 4.46 -19.32
C LEU A 114 15.45 4.42 -20.09
N PRO A 115 16.59 4.37 -19.37
CA PRO A 115 17.90 4.17 -20.01
C PRO A 115 18.11 2.74 -20.54
N GLU A 116 17.19 1.81 -20.26
CA GLU A 116 17.27 0.40 -20.61
C GLU A 116 15.98 -0.11 -21.27
N LYS A 117 15.96 -1.36 -21.71
CA LYS A 117 14.75 -1.98 -22.25
C LYS A 117 13.72 -2.17 -21.14
N THR A 118 12.45 -2.29 -21.50
CA THR A 118 11.39 -2.64 -20.55
C THR A 118 10.33 -3.48 -21.23
N THR A 119 9.36 -3.97 -20.47
CA THR A 119 8.11 -4.55 -20.96
C THR A 119 7.02 -4.22 -19.95
N VAL A 120 5.77 -4.62 -20.23
CA VAL A 120 4.70 -4.61 -19.22
C VAL A 120 4.02 -5.96 -19.25
N HIS A 121 4.07 -6.67 -18.12
CA HIS A 121 3.28 -7.84 -17.83
C HIS A 121 1.99 -7.46 -17.09
N TRP A 122 0.90 -8.13 -17.46
CA TRP A 122 -0.45 -7.88 -16.95
C TRP A 122 -0.80 -8.96 -15.92
N HIS A 123 -0.25 -8.80 -14.73
CA HIS A 123 -0.30 -9.79 -13.64
C HIS A 123 -1.72 -10.24 -13.32
N GLY A 124 -2.01 -11.51 -13.58
CA GLY A 124 -3.31 -12.15 -13.32
C GLY A 124 -4.35 -11.97 -14.44
N ILE A 125 -4.01 -11.31 -15.54
CA ILE A 125 -4.93 -11.13 -16.68
C ILE A 125 -4.88 -12.34 -17.63
N LEU A 126 -6.05 -12.87 -17.97
CA LEU A 126 -6.26 -13.87 -19.01
C LEU A 126 -6.22 -13.18 -20.38
N LEU A 127 -5.14 -13.42 -21.12
CA LEU A 127 -4.85 -12.77 -22.40
C LEU A 127 -4.21 -13.74 -23.41
N PRO A 128 -4.17 -13.39 -24.70
CA PRO A 128 -3.39 -14.14 -25.69
C PRO A 128 -1.90 -14.15 -25.33
N ASN A 129 -1.24 -15.30 -25.38
CA ASN A 129 0.15 -15.46 -24.91
C ASN A 129 1.14 -14.42 -25.50
N GLY A 130 0.98 -13.99 -26.75
CA GLY A 130 1.85 -12.97 -27.36
C GLY A 130 1.67 -11.54 -26.82
N GLN A 131 0.70 -11.30 -25.92
CA GLN A 131 0.43 -10.01 -25.27
C GLN A 131 0.92 -9.97 -23.82
N ASP A 132 1.59 -11.03 -23.35
CA ASP A 132 1.84 -11.27 -21.93
C ASP A 132 2.97 -10.42 -21.32
N GLY A 133 3.88 -9.87 -22.12
CA GLY A 133 4.87 -8.92 -21.61
C GLY A 133 6.19 -9.51 -21.10
N VAL A 134 6.45 -10.79 -21.27
CA VAL A 134 7.68 -11.45 -20.77
C VAL A 134 8.79 -11.35 -21.82
N SER A 135 9.81 -10.53 -21.55
CA SER A 135 10.91 -10.32 -22.49
C SER A 135 11.71 -11.61 -22.73
N GLY A 136 11.90 -11.96 -24.00
CA GLY A 136 12.62 -13.17 -24.42
C GLY A 136 11.78 -14.44 -24.45
N LEU A 137 10.57 -14.42 -23.89
CA LEU A 137 9.63 -15.54 -23.92
C LEU A 137 8.44 -15.24 -24.84
N THR A 138 7.65 -14.22 -24.52
CA THR A 138 6.42 -13.89 -25.26
C THR A 138 6.59 -12.70 -26.19
N GLN A 139 7.60 -11.86 -25.96
CA GLN A 139 7.97 -10.75 -26.84
C GLN A 139 9.44 -10.31 -26.67
N PRO A 140 9.99 -9.50 -27.60
CA PRO A 140 11.20 -8.73 -27.33
C PRO A 140 10.97 -7.61 -26.30
N GLY A 141 12.01 -7.23 -25.56
CA GLY A 141 12.01 -6.03 -24.74
C GLY A 141 11.89 -4.75 -25.57
N ILE A 142 11.12 -3.78 -25.09
CA ILE A 142 10.86 -2.46 -25.69
C ILE A 142 12.13 -1.61 -25.55
N PRO A 143 12.85 -1.25 -26.64
CA PRO A 143 14.04 -0.40 -26.54
C PRO A 143 13.74 1.02 -26.02
N PRO A 144 14.73 1.71 -25.42
CA PRO A 144 14.60 3.13 -25.10
C PRO A 144 14.14 3.96 -26.30
N GLY A 145 13.15 4.83 -26.08
CA GLY A 145 12.55 5.70 -27.11
C GLY A 145 11.44 5.05 -27.93
N GLU A 146 11.31 3.73 -27.90
CA GLU A 146 10.30 3.00 -28.69
C GLU A 146 8.94 2.97 -28.00
N THR A 147 7.91 2.73 -28.81
CA THR A 147 6.53 2.52 -28.35
C THR A 147 5.97 1.23 -28.90
N VAL A 148 5.53 0.34 -28.01
CA VAL A 148 4.91 -0.95 -28.37
C VAL A 148 3.44 -0.96 -28.01
N LYS A 149 2.64 -1.69 -28.79
CA LYS A 149 1.19 -1.80 -28.63
C LYS A 149 0.82 -3.17 -28.05
N TYR A 150 0.05 -3.14 -26.97
CA TYR A 150 -0.70 -4.29 -26.46
C TYR A 150 -2.17 -4.15 -26.85
N GLU A 151 -2.83 -5.21 -27.31
CA GLU A 151 -4.23 -5.16 -27.74
C GLU A 151 -4.93 -6.51 -27.56
N PHE A 152 -5.94 -6.54 -26.70
CA PHE A 152 -6.70 -7.75 -26.37
C PHE A 152 -8.05 -7.41 -25.74
N THR A 153 -8.94 -8.38 -25.67
CA THR A 153 -10.20 -8.27 -24.93
C THR A 153 -10.03 -8.86 -23.55
N VAL A 154 -10.58 -8.18 -22.54
CA VAL A 154 -10.57 -8.67 -21.16
C VAL A 154 -11.82 -9.54 -20.93
N HIS A 155 -11.62 -10.72 -20.33
CA HIS A 155 -12.68 -11.72 -20.11
C HIS A 155 -12.72 -12.23 -18.67
N GLN A 156 -12.59 -11.31 -17.72
CA GLN A 156 -12.61 -11.58 -16.28
C GLN A 156 -12.98 -10.31 -15.51
N GLN A 157 -13.20 -10.45 -14.21
CA GLN A 157 -13.39 -9.35 -13.28
C GLN A 157 -12.53 -9.56 -12.03
N GLY A 158 -12.21 -8.48 -11.31
CA GLY A 158 -11.42 -8.56 -10.08
C GLY A 158 -10.40 -7.42 -9.92
N THR A 159 -9.43 -7.67 -9.07
CA THR A 159 -8.30 -6.77 -8.77
C THR A 159 -7.01 -7.47 -9.21
N PHE A 160 -6.24 -6.80 -10.05
CA PHE A 160 -5.02 -7.31 -10.67
C PHE A 160 -3.95 -6.22 -10.66
N MET A 161 -2.79 -6.51 -11.24
CA MET A 161 -1.64 -5.59 -11.22
C MET A 161 -0.95 -5.59 -12.58
N TYR A 162 -0.05 -4.64 -12.80
CA TYR A 162 0.88 -4.65 -13.92
C TYR A 162 2.26 -4.21 -13.46
N HIS A 163 3.30 -4.78 -14.07
CA HIS A 163 4.69 -4.49 -13.76
C HIS A 163 5.61 -4.91 -14.91
N PRO A 164 6.86 -4.41 -14.97
CA PRO A 164 7.84 -4.89 -15.94
C PRO A 164 8.16 -6.36 -15.76
N HIS A 165 8.53 -6.99 -16.88
CA HIS A 165 9.11 -8.32 -16.89
C HIS A 165 10.40 -8.34 -17.74
N PHE A 166 11.17 -7.26 -17.59
CA PHE A 166 12.55 -7.07 -18.02
C PHE A 166 13.30 -6.43 -16.84
N ASP A 167 14.48 -6.96 -16.50
CA ASP A 167 15.27 -6.52 -15.32
C ASP A 167 14.37 -6.27 -14.09
N GLU A 168 13.56 -7.28 -13.77
CA GLU A 168 12.44 -7.17 -12.84
C GLU A 168 12.88 -6.66 -11.47
N MET A 169 13.98 -7.21 -10.95
CA MET A 169 14.63 -6.77 -9.70
C MET A 169 14.86 -5.26 -9.68
N THR A 170 15.52 -4.73 -10.72
CA THR A 170 15.86 -3.32 -10.80
C THR A 170 14.62 -2.47 -11.04
N GLN A 171 13.80 -2.81 -12.04
CA GLN A 171 12.69 -1.96 -12.44
C GLN A 171 11.57 -1.92 -11.39
N MET A 172 11.25 -3.06 -10.76
CA MET A 172 10.28 -3.10 -9.67
C MET A 172 10.84 -2.49 -8.38
N GLY A 173 12.10 -2.77 -8.03
CA GLY A 173 12.77 -2.13 -6.88
C GLY A 173 12.90 -0.61 -7.03
N MET A 174 12.93 -0.12 -8.28
CA MET A 174 12.83 1.30 -8.61
C MET A 174 11.39 1.83 -8.61
N GLY A 175 10.35 1.01 -8.41
CA GLY A 175 8.97 1.48 -8.25
C GLY A 175 8.01 1.26 -9.41
N MET A 176 8.41 0.55 -10.45
CA MET A 176 7.58 0.35 -11.63
C MET A 176 6.53 -0.74 -11.43
N MET A 177 5.34 -0.34 -11.00
CA MET A 177 4.20 -1.22 -10.85
C MET A 177 2.90 -0.42 -10.79
N GLY A 178 1.75 -1.04 -11.01
CA GLY A 178 0.45 -0.38 -10.83
C GLY A 178 -0.71 -1.37 -10.73
N MET A 179 -1.88 -0.85 -10.37
CA MET A 179 -3.09 -1.66 -10.18
C MET A 179 -3.92 -1.73 -11.45
N ILE A 180 -4.65 -2.84 -11.64
CA ILE A 180 -5.71 -2.98 -12.63
C ILE A 180 -6.98 -3.38 -11.88
N VAL A 181 -8.09 -2.67 -12.10
CA VAL A 181 -9.40 -3.08 -11.62
C VAL A 181 -10.30 -3.34 -12.81
N ILE A 182 -10.88 -4.54 -12.85
CA ILE A 182 -11.86 -4.91 -13.87
C ILE A 182 -13.20 -5.13 -13.18
N HIS A 183 -14.14 -4.23 -13.46
CA HIS A 183 -15.48 -4.28 -12.89
C HIS A 183 -16.35 -5.34 -13.60
N PRO A 184 -17.28 -5.99 -12.87
CA PRO A 184 -18.28 -6.84 -13.48
C PRO A 184 -19.12 -6.05 -14.49
N ARG A 185 -19.36 -6.61 -15.68
CA ARG A 185 -20.32 -6.02 -16.63
C ARG A 185 -21.74 -5.99 -16.08
N ASN A 186 -22.10 -7.03 -15.33
CA ASN A 186 -23.41 -7.22 -14.72
C ASN A 186 -23.24 -7.45 -13.21
N PRO A 187 -22.97 -6.40 -12.43
CA PRO A 187 -22.75 -6.52 -10.99
C PRO A 187 -23.97 -7.15 -10.30
N LYS A 188 -23.71 -8.09 -9.39
CA LYS A 188 -24.73 -8.70 -8.53
C LYS A 188 -24.54 -8.24 -7.08
N GLY A 189 -25.65 -8.10 -6.37
CA GLY A 189 -25.63 -7.75 -4.95
C GLY A 189 -25.65 -6.24 -4.69
N PRO A 190 -25.41 -5.83 -3.43
CA PRO A 190 -25.48 -4.44 -3.03
C PRO A 190 -24.37 -3.61 -3.69
N LYS A 191 -24.71 -2.39 -4.12
CA LYS A 191 -23.75 -1.46 -4.72
C LYS A 191 -22.73 -1.01 -3.68
N VAL A 192 -21.45 -1.08 -4.03
CA VAL A 192 -20.36 -0.44 -3.30
C VAL A 192 -20.41 1.07 -3.57
N ALA A 193 -20.52 1.86 -2.50
CA ALA A 193 -20.59 3.32 -2.60
C ALA A 193 -19.19 3.95 -2.70
N ARG A 194 -18.19 3.36 -2.03
CA ARG A 194 -16.79 3.79 -2.07
C ARG A 194 -15.89 2.59 -2.29
N ASP A 195 -15.08 2.63 -3.34
CA ASP A 195 -14.13 1.58 -3.69
C ASP A 195 -12.73 2.22 -3.71
N PHE A 196 -11.79 1.67 -2.95
CA PHE A 196 -10.42 2.19 -2.84
C PHE A 196 -9.41 1.19 -3.38
N SER A 197 -8.35 1.66 -4.02
CA SER A 197 -7.21 0.84 -4.45
C SER A 197 -5.91 1.27 -3.79
N ILE A 198 -5.25 0.32 -3.16
CA ILE A 198 -4.01 0.49 -2.41
C ILE A 198 -3.00 -0.58 -2.86
N MET A 199 -1.90 -0.13 -3.46
CA MET A 199 -0.72 -0.94 -3.74
C MET A 199 0.21 -0.87 -2.52
N LEU A 200 0.64 -2.03 -2.04
CA LEU A 200 1.62 -2.18 -0.97
C LEU A 200 2.99 -2.42 -1.60
N THR A 201 3.97 -1.62 -1.20
CA THR A 201 5.34 -1.70 -1.69
C THR A 201 6.33 -1.35 -0.60
N GLU A 202 7.58 -1.77 -0.80
CA GLU A 202 8.68 -1.57 0.12
C GLU A 202 9.94 -1.12 -0.61
N TRP A 203 10.80 -0.41 0.11
CA TRP A 203 11.97 0.25 -0.46
C TRP A 203 13.11 0.26 0.54
N ALA A 204 14.33 0.20 0.01
CA ALA A 204 15.55 0.40 0.77
C ALA A 204 16.15 1.75 0.39
N ILE A 205 15.91 2.77 1.20
CA ILE A 205 16.45 4.13 0.98
C ILE A 205 17.25 4.53 2.22
N LYS A 206 18.56 4.53 2.07
CA LYS A 206 19.47 4.98 3.12
C LYS A 206 19.22 6.46 3.44
N ALA A 207 19.18 6.81 4.73
CA ALA A 207 19.06 8.20 5.16
C ALA A 207 20.12 9.09 4.49
N GLY A 208 19.71 10.27 4.00
CA GLY A 208 20.56 11.19 3.24
C GLY A 208 20.70 10.87 1.75
N THR A 209 20.16 9.75 1.27
CA THR A 209 20.20 9.40 -0.16
C THR A 209 18.81 9.52 -0.79
N SER A 210 18.77 9.54 -2.12
CA SER A 210 17.54 9.72 -2.89
C SER A 210 17.29 8.61 -3.91
N ARG A 211 18.06 7.52 -3.90
CA ARG A 211 17.83 6.38 -4.80
C ARG A 211 17.58 5.12 -3.97
N PRO A 212 16.53 4.35 -4.28
CA PRO A 212 16.38 3.01 -3.73
C PRO A 212 17.58 2.14 -4.07
N ASP A 213 18.02 1.32 -3.12
CA ASP A 213 18.95 0.22 -3.38
C ASP A 213 18.15 -1.00 -3.84
N THR A 214 18.21 -1.26 -5.14
CA THR A 214 17.51 -2.40 -5.76
C THR A 214 18.18 -3.75 -5.50
N ASN A 215 19.35 -3.75 -4.84
CA ASN A 215 20.07 -4.97 -4.46
C ASN A 215 19.81 -5.36 -3.00
N GLU A 216 19.01 -4.59 -2.26
CA GLU A 216 18.56 -4.99 -0.92
C GLU A 216 17.61 -6.20 -1.02
N MET A 217 17.77 -7.16 -0.12
CA MET A 217 17.08 -8.45 -0.15
C MET A 217 16.34 -8.77 1.15
N SER A 218 16.62 -8.05 2.25
CA SER A 218 15.99 -8.32 3.54
C SER A 218 15.70 -7.08 4.38
N GLU A 219 16.53 -6.04 4.29
CA GLU A 219 16.44 -4.89 5.20
C GLU A 219 15.78 -3.66 4.54
N PHE A 220 14.54 -3.82 4.07
CA PHE A 220 13.73 -2.69 3.59
C PHE A 220 13.41 -1.74 4.75
N ASN A 221 13.43 -0.43 4.52
CA ASN A 221 13.30 0.57 5.59
C ASN A 221 12.28 1.68 5.28
N ILE A 222 11.56 1.55 4.17
CA ILE A 222 10.44 2.41 3.79
C ILE A 222 9.32 1.50 3.31
N LEU A 223 8.25 1.41 4.08
CA LEU A 223 7.09 0.57 3.80
C LEU A 223 5.92 1.49 3.49
N THR A 224 5.20 1.22 2.39
CA THR A 224 4.32 2.24 1.82
C THR A 224 2.97 1.74 1.33
N MET A 225 1.97 2.61 1.41
CA MET A 225 0.68 2.48 0.76
C MET A 225 0.63 3.45 -0.41
N ASN A 226 0.45 2.96 -1.64
CA ASN A 226 0.56 3.75 -2.87
C ASN A 226 1.87 4.57 -2.92
N SER A 227 2.99 3.94 -2.58
CA SER A 227 4.32 4.55 -2.48
C SER A 227 4.43 5.74 -1.51
N LYS A 228 3.43 5.97 -0.65
CA LYS A 228 3.48 6.93 0.44
C LYS A 228 3.70 6.23 1.77
N ALA A 229 4.56 6.79 2.61
CA ALA A 229 4.72 6.42 4.00
C ALA A 229 4.03 7.46 4.89
N PHE A 230 3.36 7.06 5.97
CA PHE A 230 2.77 8.02 6.90
C PHE A 230 3.87 8.91 7.51
N PRO A 231 3.67 10.24 7.59
CA PRO A 231 2.42 11.01 7.44
C PRO A 231 2.05 11.48 6.03
N GLY A 232 2.71 10.99 4.98
CA GLY A 232 2.43 11.35 3.58
C GLY A 232 1.22 10.64 2.94
N THR A 233 0.65 9.63 3.60
CA THR A 233 -0.54 8.91 3.12
C THR A 233 -1.80 9.75 3.24
N ALA A 234 -2.63 9.76 2.21
CA ALA A 234 -3.94 10.39 2.25
C ALA A 234 -4.93 9.55 3.08
N PRO A 235 -5.84 10.20 3.84
CA PRO A 235 -6.89 9.50 4.56
C PRO A 235 -7.93 8.90 3.61
N LEU A 236 -8.61 7.85 4.07
CA LEU A 236 -9.76 7.26 3.38
C LEU A 236 -11.03 7.92 3.90
N VAL A 237 -11.62 8.84 3.14
CA VAL A 237 -12.82 9.58 3.56
C VAL A 237 -14.08 8.89 3.04
N VAL A 238 -14.99 8.54 3.96
CA VAL A 238 -16.25 7.86 3.67
C VAL A 238 -17.41 8.47 4.47
N LYS A 239 -18.62 8.36 3.92
CA LYS A 239 -19.83 8.81 4.60
C LYS A 239 -20.45 7.67 5.41
N THR A 240 -20.99 8.01 6.58
CA THR A 240 -21.66 7.02 7.43
C THR A 240 -22.77 6.28 6.68
N GLY A 241 -22.82 4.96 6.84
CA GLY A 241 -23.76 4.04 6.19
C GLY A 241 -23.36 3.58 4.79
N GLU A 242 -22.26 4.10 4.23
CA GLU A 242 -21.76 3.64 2.93
C GLU A 242 -21.21 2.21 3.01
N ARG A 243 -21.50 1.40 1.99
CA ARG A 243 -20.77 0.16 1.74
C ARG A 243 -19.42 0.52 1.11
N VAL A 244 -18.35 0.14 1.79
CA VAL A 244 -16.97 0.44 1.41
C VAL A 244 -16.27 -0.83 0.98
N ARG A 245 -15.51 -0.75 -0.11
CA ARG A 245 -14.56 -1.76 -0.56
C ARG A 245 -13.16 -1.18 -0.53
N ILE A 246 -12.20 -1.94 -0.02
CA ILE A 246 -10.77 -1.61 -0.10
C ILE A 246 -10.06 -2.77 -0.78
N ARG A 247 -9.34 -2.45 -1.86
CA ARG A 247 -8.58 -3.38 -2.70
C ARG A 247 -7.10 -3.20 -2.44
N PHE A 248 -6.45 -4.28 -2.06
CA PHE A 248 -5.02 -4.35 -1.86
C PHE A 248 -4.37 -5.15 -2.99
N GLY A 249 -3.26 -4.66 -3.51
CA GLY A 249 -2.30 -5.45 -4.27
C GLY A 249 -0.94 -5.33 -3.59
N ASN A 250 -0.15 -6.39 -3.60
CA ASN A 250 1.19 -6.37 -3.03
C ASN A 250 2.21 -6.84 -4.07
N LEU A 251 3.09 -5.92 -4.46
CA LEU A 251 4.27 -6.18 -5.29
C LEU A 251 5.55 -5.71 -4.57
N GLY A 252 5.51 -5.70 -3.23
CA GLY A 252 6.71 -5.66 -2.40
C GLY A 252 7.66 -6.80 -2.79
N ALA A 253 8.95 -6.60 -2.58
CA ALA A 253 9.99 -7.52 -2.99
C ALA A 253 9.97 -8.83 -2.19
N MET A 254 9.59 -8.77 -0.91
CA MET A 254 9.75 -9.82 0.08
C MET A 254 8.58 -9.89 1.07
N ASP A 255 8.10 -8.75 1.56
CA ASP A 255 7.24 -8.77 2.74
C ASP A 255 5.75 -8.97 2.44
N HIS A 256 5.13 -9.84 3.25
CA HIS A 256 3.67 -9.95 3.32
C HIS A 256 3.13 -8.90 4.29
N HIS A 257 1.92 -8.41 4.05
CA HIS A 257 1.35 -7.34 4.86
C HIS A 257 0.02 -7.75 5.48
N PRO A 258 -0.05 -8.04 6.79
CA PRO A 258 -1.30 -8.17 7.53
C PRO A 258 -1.90 -6.78 7.77
N VAL A 259 -2.83 -6.33 6.95
CA VAL A 259 -3.46 -5.01 7.08
C VAL A 259 -4.63 -5.09 8.05
N HIS A 260 -4.55 -4.37 9.16
CA HIS A 260 -5.57 -4.26 10.19
C HIS A 260 -6.38 -2.98 10.04
N LEU A 261 -7.70 -3.06 10.21
CA LEU A 261 -8.60 -1.90 10.23
C LEU A 261 -9.29 -1.80 11.59
N HIS A 262 -9.11 -0.67 12.27
CA HIS A 262 -9.75 -0.40 13.55
C HIS A 262 -11.23 -0.09 13.37
N GLY A 263 -12.03 -0.31 14.42
CA GLY A 263 -13.45 0.05 14.47
C GLY A 263 -14.40 -0.83 13.66
N TYR A 264 -13.89 -1.69 12.77
CA TYR A 264 -14.69 -2.47 11.84
C TYR A 264 -14.30 -3.94 11.82
N GLN A 265 -15.32 -4.80 11.68
CA GLN A 265 -15.16 -6.13 11.11
C GLN A 265 -15.55 -6.05 9.63
N PHE A 266 -14.80 -6.73 8.78
CA PHE A 266 -15.03 -6.75 7.34
C PHE A 266 -15.08 -8.19 6.83
N ARG A 267 -15.49 -8.37 5.58
CA ARG A 267 -15.39 -9.65 4.87
C ARG A 267 -14.34 -9.58 3.78
N VAL A 268 -13.54 -10.64 3.62
CA VAL A 268 -12.70 -10.80 2.42
C VAL A 268 -13.60 -11.28 1.28
N VAL A 269 -13.84 -10.41 0.30
CA VAL A 269 -14.82 -10.63 -0.79
C VAL A 269 -14.18 -11.06 -2.11
N ALA A 270 -12.89 -10.83 -2.30
CA ALA A 270 -12.17 -11.26 -3.49
C ALA A 270 -10.69 -11.56 -3.21
N THR A 271 -10.12 -12.47 -4.00
CA THR A 271 -8.68 -12.74 -4.07
C THR A 271 -8.15 -12.43 -5.48
N ASP A 272 -6.88 -12.74 -5.73
CA ASP A 272 -6.24 -12.76 -7.05
C ASP A 272 -6.94 -13.69 -8.06
N GLY A 273 -7.74 -14.65 -7.59
CA GLY A 273 -8.58 -15.52 -8.41
C GLY A 273 -9.98 -14.98 -8.73
N GLY A 274 -10.33 -13.78 -8.26
CA GLY A 274 -11.66 -13.17 -8.44
C GLY A 274 -12.53 -13.20 -7.17
N ASP A 275 -13.84 -13.10 -7.34
CA ASP A 275 -14.79 -13.01 -6.23
C ASP A 275 -14.86 -14.32 -5.43
N VAL A 276 -14.86 -14.19 -4.09
CA VAL A 276 -15.08 -15.30 -3.17
C VAL A 276 -16.59 -15.49 -3.01
N ASP A 277 -17.05 -16.74 -3.17
CA ASP A 277 -18.45 -17.11 -2.94
C ASP A 277 -18.92 -16.60 -1.56
N PRO A 278 -20.12 -16.00 -1.42
CA PRO A 278 -20.62 -15.51 -0.14
C PRO A 278 -20.53 -16.49 1.04
N ALA A 279 -20.64 -17.79 0.78
CA ALA A 279 -20.49 -18.83 1.81
C ALA A 279 -19.04 -19.04 2.27
N GLY A 280 -18.06 -18.69 1.43
CA GLY A 280 -16.63 -18.75 1.73
C GLY A 280 -16.06 -17.46 2.31
N GLN A 281 -16.79 -16.34 2.25
CA GLN A 281 -16.35 -15.05 2.78
C GLN A 281 -16.27 -15.07 4.31
N GLN A 282 -15.05 -14.96 4.83
CA GLN A 282 -14.79 -14.96 6.27
C GLN A 282 -14.87 -13.54 6.85
N PRO A 283 -15.48 -13.36 8.04
CA PRO A 283 -15.37 -12.12 8.79
C PRO A 283 -13.97 -12.01 9.42
N GLU A 284 -13.35 -10.85 9.29
CA GLU A 284 -11.99 -10.57 9.75
C GLU A 284 -11.88 -9.14 10.27
N THR A 285 -10.80 -8.87 11.00
CA THR A 285 -10.35 -7.49 11.32
C THR A 285 -8.97 -7.19 10.75
N THR A 286 -8.27 -8.22 10.27
CA THR A 286 -6.94 -8.13 9.67
C THR A 286 -6.90 -9.03 8.44
N VAL A 287 -6.46 -8.50 7.30
CA VAL A 287 -6.31 -9.27 6.05
C VAL A 287 -4.84 -9.41 5.71
N LEU A 288 -4.36 -10.64 5.57
CA LEU A 288 -3.03 -10.89 5.03
C LEU A 288 -3.04 -10.66 3.52
N VAL A 289 -2.13 -9.80 3.05
CA VAL A 289 -1.87 -9.53 1.63
C VAL A 289 -0.50 -10.10 1.26
N PRO A 290 -0.43 -11.33 0.70
CA PRO A 290 0.83 -11.94 0.29
C PRO A 290 1.48 -11.20 -0.88
N VAL A 291 2.81 -11.33 -1.01
CA VAL A 291 3.54 -10.84 -2.20
C VAL A 291 3.00 -11.54 -3.44
N GLY A 292 2.78 -10.76 -4.50
CA GLY A 292 2.22 -11.24 -5.76
C GLY A 292 0.72 -11.51 -5.73
N SER A 293 0.02 -11.18 -4.64
CA SER A 293 -1.42 -11.41 -4.51
C SER A 293 -2.21 -10.12 -4.36
N THR A 294 -3.50 -10.21 -4.65
CA THR A 294 -4.48 -9.16 -4.35
C THR A 294 -5.53 -9.66 -3.37
N ARG A 295 -6.12 -8.74 -2.60
CA ARG A 295 -7.25 -8.98 -1.70
C ARG A 295 -8.23 -7.83 -1.78
N ALA A 296 -9.53 -8.10 -1.69
CA ALA A 296 -10.53 -7.06 -1.49
C ALA A 296 -11.35 -7.35 -0.24
N ILE A 297 -11.53 -6.32 0.60
CA ILE A 297 -12.37 -6.39 1.79
C ILE A 297 -13.59 -5.48 1.63
N GLU A 298 -14.70 -5.85 2.27
CA GLU A 298 -15.90 -5.02 2.36
C GLU A 298 -16.47 -4.92 3.77
N PHE A 299 -16.99 -3.73 4.09
CA PHE A 299 -17.72 -3.43 5.31
C PHE A 299 -18.75 -2.32 5.04
N VAL A 300 -19.63 -2.08 6.02
CA VAL A 300 -20.51 -0.90 6.03
C VAL A 300 -19.92 0.08 7.03
N ALA A 301 -19.70 1.33 6.63
CA ALA A 301 -19.11 2.36 7.48
C ALA A 301 -20.15 2.95 8.44
N ASP A 302 -20.61 2.19 9.43
CA ASP A 302 -21.67 2.56 10.39
C ASP A 302 -21.16 3.09 11.75
N ALA A 303 -19.85 3.17 11.94
CA ALA A 303 -19.20 3.75 13.12
C ALA A 303 -18.45 5.04 12.76
N PRO A 304 -19.06 6.23 12.97
CA PRO A 304 -18.38 7.52 12.79
C PRO A 304 -17.14 7.63 13.66
N GLY A 305 -16.05 8.15 13.10
CA GLY A 305 -14.77 8.20 13.80
C GLY A 305 -13.57 8.42 12.88
N ASP A 306 -12.41 8.57 13.50
CA ASP A 306 -11.10 8.43 12.86
C ASP A 306 -10.50 7.10 13.28
N TRP A 307 -10.44 6.17 12.34
CA TRP A 307 -10.04 4.79 12.59
C TRP A 307 -8.71 4.50 11.89
N ALA A 308 -7.72 4.04 12.64
CA ALA A 308 -6.44 3.65 12.08
C ALA A 308 -6.61 2.44 11.13
N MET A 309 -5.88 2.47 10.02
CA MET A 309 -5.67 1.32 9.16
C MET A 309 -4.17 1.18 8.91
N HIS A 310 -3.59 0.05 9.27
CA HIS A 310 -2.14 -0.10 9.22
C HIS A 310 -1.70 -1.55 9.01
N CYS A 311 -0.46 -1.73 8.56
CA CYS A 311 0.18 -3.05 8.59
C CYS A 311 0.44 -3.46 10.05
N HIS A 312 0.21 -4.72 10.38
CA HIS A 312 0.36 -5.24 11.74
C HIS A 312 1.69 -5.99 11.97
N MET A 313 2.66 -5.83 11.06
CA MET A 313 4.06 -6.09 11.41
C MET A 313 4.63 -4.83 12.02
N THR A 314 5.11 -4.90 13.27
CA THR A 314 5.55 -3.74 14.06
C THR A 314 6.60 -2.90 13.34
N HIS A 315 7.49 -3.54 12.58
CA HIS A 315 8.49 -2.85 11.78
C HIS A 315 7.90 -2.02 10.62
N HIS A 316 6.78 -2.45 10.03
CA HIS A 316 6.19 -1.81 8.85
C HIS A 316 5.42 -0.54 9.16
N VAL A 317 5.16 -0.28 10.44
CA VAL A 317 4.63 0.99 10.94
C VAL A 317 5.74 1.88 11.50
N MET A 318 6.98 1.63 11.08
CA MET A 318 8.12 2.51 11.29
C MET A 318 8.64 2.97 9.93
N ASN A 319 9.22 4.17 9.88
CA ASN A 319 9.88 4.71 8.70
C ASN A 319 11.35 4.24 8.65
N GLN A 320 12.31 5.14 8.36
CA GLN A 320 13.74 4.82 8.12
C GLN A 320 14.51 4.36 9.37
N MET A 321 14.11 3.23 9.94
CA MET A 321 14.82 2.58 11.02
C MET A 321 15.92 1.69 10.47
N GLY A 322 17.08 1.73 11.13
CA GLY A 322 18.20 0.84 10.83
C GLY A 322 18.26 -0.32 11.81
N HIS A 323 18.71 -1.49 11.34
CA HIS A 323 18.74 -2.74 12.11
C HIS A 323 20.10 -3.03 12.77
N GLY A 324 21.07 -2.13 12.65
CA GLY A 324 22.44 -2.30 13.17
C GLY A 324 22.69 -1.75 14.57
N LEU A 325 21.67 -1.25 15.27
CA LEU A 325 21.82 -0.66 16.60
C LEU A 325 21.60 -1.70 17.72
N PRO A 326 22.44 -1.72 18.77
CA PRO A 326 22.22 -2.59 19.93
C PRO A 326 20.89 -2.30 20.64
N ASN A 327 20.29 -3.34 21.22
CA ASN A 327 19.11 -3.18 22.09
C ASN A 327 19.51 -2.48 23.40
N MET A 328 18.92 -1.32 23.67
CA MET A 328 19.20 -0.50 24.85
C MET A 328 18.09 -0.57 25.91
N VAL A 329 17.00 -1.31 25.68
CA VAL A 329 15.88 -1.38 26.63
C VAL A 329 16.35 -1.97 27.97
N GLY A 330 16.18 -1.20 29.05
CA GLY A 330 16.61 -1.58 30.39
C GLY A 330 18.11 -1.47 30.65
N VAL A 331 18.89 -0.93 29.71
CA VAL A 331 20.31 -0.63 29.92
C VAL A 331 20.44 0.65 30.74
N ASP A 332 21.09 0.57 31.90
CA ASP A 332 21.51 1.75 32.66
C ASP A 332 22.64 2.45 31.91
N THR A 333 22.33 3.59 31.31
CA THR A 333 23.32 4.38 30.58
C THR A 333 24.15 5.29 31.47
N GLY A 334 23.82 5.44 32.76
CA GLY A 334 24.56 6.31 33.68
C GLY A 334 24.96 7.65 33.04
N ASP A 335 26.25 8.00 33.13
CA ASP A 335 26.82 9.22 32.52
C ASP A 335 27.21 9.07 31.04
N LEU A 336 26.90 7.93 30.39
CA LEU A 336 27.33 7.64 29.01
C LEU A 336 26.89 8.73 28.04
N ASP A 337 25.64 9.18 28.14
CA ASP A 337 25.13 10.25 27.28
C ASP A 337 25.84 11.58 27.53
N GLU A 338 26.25 11.86 28.77
CA GLU A 338 27.01 13.08 29.10
C GLU A 338 28.45 13.00 28.56
N GLN A 339 29.07 11.82 28.64
CA GLN A 339 30.42 11.59 28.10
C GLN A 339 30.43 11.61 26.57
N MET A 340 29.42 11.00 25.95
CA MET A 340 29.30 10.93 24.49
C MET A 340 28.93 12.28 23.89
N ARG A 341 28.08 13.09 24.55
CA ARG A 341 27.77 14.47 24.10
C ARG A 341 28.98 15.40 24.07
N LYS A 342 30.03 15.12 24.85
CA LYS A 342 31.31 15.84 24.79
C LYS A 342 32.08 15.58 23.48
N LEU A 343 31.82 14.45 22.81
CA LEU A 343 32.47 14.03 21.56
C LEU A 343 31.55 14.19 20.34
N LEU A 344 30.27 13.88 20.51
CA LEU A 344 29.21 13.93 19.51
C LEU A 344 28.03 14.69 20.14
N PRO A 345 27.94 16.02 19.97
CA PRO A 345 26.96 16.87 20.65
C PRO A 345 25.50 16.44 20.48
N ASP A 346 25.20 15.76 19.37
CA ASP A 346 23.86 15.28 19.01
C ASP A 346 23.61 13.82 19.44
N TYR A 347 24.51 13.19 20.21
CA TYR A 347 24.32 11.82 20.70
C TYR A 347 23.27 11.77 21.82
N MET A 348 22.36 10.81 21.72
CA MET A 348 21.44 10.43 22.79
C MET A 348 21.18 8.93 22.75
N THR A 349 21.08 8.30 23.92
CA THR A 349 20.68 6.89 23.97
C THR A 349 19.21 6.76 23.59
N MET A 350 18.94 5.88 22.63
CA MET A 350 17.60 5.58 22.15
C MET A 350 17.00 4.41 22.91
N GLY A 351 15.81 4.60 23.50
CA GLY A 351 14.97 3.51 23.99
C GLY A 351 15.28 2.84 25.35
N PRO A 352 15.99 3.45 26.33
CA PRO A 352 16.24 2.78 27.61
C PRO A 352 14.95 2.49 28.40
N THR A 353 13.93 3.32 28.24
CA THR A 353 12.58 3.21 28.82
C THR A 353 11.49 2.85 27.79
N GLY A 354 11.89 2.52 26.55
CA GLY A 354 11.00 2.36 25.39
C GLY A 354 11.10 3.51 24.38
N MET A 355 10.47 3.39 23.22
CA MET A 355 10.61 4.35 22.11
C MET A 355 9.59 5.49 22.11
N GLY A 356 8.59 5.47 23.00
CA GLY A 356 7.51 6.46 23.03
C GLY A 356 8.00 7.89 23.30
N GLU A 357 8.87 8.08 24.29
CA GLU A 357 9.40 9.41 24.66
C GLU A 357 10.25 10.03 23.54
N MET A 358 10.91 9.20 22.71
CA MET A 358 11.73 9.65 21.58
C MET A 358 10.89 10.29 20.47
N ALA A 359 9.62 9.89 20.35
CA ALA A 359 8.69 10.45 19.39
C ALA A 359 8.42 11.95 19.65
N GLU A 360 8.48 12.36 20.92
CA GLU A 360 8.21 13.74 21.36
C GLU A 360 9.47 14.63 21.36
N MET A 361 10.68 14.05 21.35
CA MET A 361 11.94 14.77 21.56
C MET A 361 12.54 15.47 20.33
N GLY A 362 11.86 15.46 19.17
CA GLY A 362 12.22 16.30 18.01
C GLY A 362 13.71 16.28 17.62
N MET A 363 14.24 15.12 17.25
CA MET A 363 15.65 15.00 16.82
C MET A 363 15.90 15.66 15.46
N LYS A 364 17.12 16.15 15.23
CA LYS A 364 17.55 16.66 13.93
C LYS A 364 17.69 15.50 12.94
N ILE A 365 16.75 15.40 12.01
CA ILE A 365 16.72 14.38 10.97
C ILE A 365 17.74 14.76 9.87
N PRO A 366 18.54 13.82 9.34
CA PRO A 366 19.40 14.08 8.19
C PRO A 366 18.61 14.66 7.01
N GLU A 367 19.28 15.40 6.13
CA GLU A 367 18.63 15.87 4.88
C GLU A 367 18.05 14.69 4.10
N ASN A 368 16.96 14.94 3.35
CA ASN A 368 16.27 13.92 2.56
C ASN A 368 15.95 12.63 3.33
N SER A 369 15.43 12.76 4.55
CA SER A 369 15.07 11.64 5.42
C SER A 369 13.79 11.97 6.19
N ILE A 370 13.12 10.96 6.72
CA ILE A 370 11.88 11.08 7.49
C ILE A 370 12.03 10.52 8.90
N ALA A 371 11.25 11.07 9.83
CA ALA A 371 11.22 10.61 11.22
C ALA A 371 10.80 9.14 11.29
N MET A 372 11.36 8.39 12.23
CA MET A 372 11.06 6.95 12.39
C MET A 372 9.59 6.67 12.71
N VAL A 373 8.91 7.64 13.28
CA VAL A 373 7.52 7.59 13.76
C VAL A 373 6.72 8.75 13.18
N GLY A 374 5.41 8.73 13.38
CA GLY A 374 4.43 9.44 12.58
C GLY A 374 4.40 10.97 12.68
N ALA A 375 3.32 11.48 13.27
CA ALA A 375 2.97 12.90 13.24
C ALA A 375 2.03 13.27 14.39
N ASP A 376 1.84 14.57 14.61
CA ASP A 376 0.91 15.07 15.60
C ASP A 376 -0.55 14.67 15.28
N GLY A 377 -1.23 14.14 16.29
CA GLY A 377 -2.65 13.82 16.29
C GLY A 377 -3.44 14.70 17.27
N PRO A 378 -4.77 14.52 17.34
CA PRO A 378 -5.64 15.34 18.20
C PRO A 378 -5.45 15.08 19.70
N HIS A 379 -4.78 14.00 20.08
CA HIS A 379 -4.58 13.56 21.47
C HIS A 379 -3.10 13.36 21.83
N GLY A 380 -2.18 13.94 21.06
CA GLY A 380 -0.75 13.74 21.21
C GLY A 380 -0.11 13.18 19.95
N TYR A 381 1.12 12.68 20.07
CA TYR A 381 1.89 12.19 18.94
C TYR A 381 1.44 10.78 18.50
N ILE A 382 1.25 10.57 17.21
CA ILE A 382 1.00 9.25 16.62
C ILE A 382 2.35 8.59 16.36
N ASP A 383 2.67 7.57 17.16
CA ASP A 383 3.96 6.86 17.16
C ASP A 383 4.11 5.84 16.01
N MET A 384 3.19 5.83 15.04
CA MET A 384 3.24 4.98 13.85
C MET A 384 3.59 5.78 12.59
N GLY A 385 4.60 5.33 11.84
CA GLY A 385 4.94 5.75 10.48
C GLY A 385 4.59 4.70 9.43
N GLY A 386 5.28 4.72 8.28
CA GLY A 386 5.26 3.64 7.29
C GLY A 386 3.88 3.34 6.70
N MET A 387 3.48 2.07 6.72
CA MET A 387 2.17 1.61 6.27
C MET A 387 1.08 1.89 7.30
N PHE A 388 0.69 3.16 7.41
CA PHE A 388 -0.41 3.63 8.25
C PHE A 388 -1.25 4.65 7.47
N THR A 389 -2.56 4.66 7.65
CA THR A 389 -3.46 5.74 7.23
C THR A 389 -4.69 5.76 8.14
N VAL A 390 -5.57 6.74 7.94
CA VAL A 390 -6.79 6.92 8.73
C VAL A 390 -8.02 6.80 7.84
N LEU A 391 -8.90 5.87 8.18
CA LEU A 391 -10.28 5.84 7.68
C LEU A 391 -11.09 6.88 8.46
N LYS A 392 -11.51 7.93 7.76
CA LYS A 392 -12.33 9.03 8.32
C LYS A 392 -13.78 8.82 7.92
N VAL A 393 -14.61 8.44 8.89
CA VAL A 393 -16.04 8.20 8.71
C VAL A 393 -16.81 9.40 9.24
N ARG A 394 -17.66 10.02 8.42
CA ARG A 394 -18.40 11.23 8.79
C ARG A 394 -19.86 11.19 8.38
N ASP A 395 -20.69 11.72 9.28
CA ASP A 395 -22.11 11.94 9.00
C ASP A 395 -22.29 13.10 8.02
N GLY A 396 -23.21 12.94 7.07
CA GLY A 396 -23.74 14.06 6.29
C GLY A 396 -22.76 14.77 5.35
N ILE A 397 -21.54 14.26 5.14
CA ILE A 397 -20.57 14.90 4.23
C ILE A 397 -21.12 15.01 2.80
N THR A 398 -20.77 16.12 2.16
CA THR A 398 -21.12 16.47 0.78
C THR A 398 -19.92 16.46 -0.17
N SER A 399 -18.70 16.47 0.39
CA SER A 399 -17.44 16.25 -0.31
C SER A 399 -16.65 15.13 0.38
N TYR A 400 -15.68 14.55 -0.33
CA TYR A 400 -14.74 13.56 0.22
C TYR A 400 -13.33 14.14 0.41
N GLU A 401 -13.23 15.46 0.56
CA GLU A 401 -12.01 16.10 1.04
C GLU A 401 -11.78 15.74 2.52
N ASP A 402 -10.56 15.91 3.03
CA ASP A 402 -10.25 15.62 4.43
C ASP A 402 -11.13 16.49 5.35
N PRO A 403 -12.04 15.88 6.16
CA PRO A 403 -12.94 16.62 7.04
C PRO A 403 -12.26 17.11 8.34
N GLY A 404 -10.94 16.91 8.49
CA GLY A 404 -10.21 17.19 9.73
C GLY A 404 -10.39 16.07 10.77
N TRP A 405 -10.01 16.34 12.02
CA TRP A 405 -10.08 15.36 13.11
C TRP A 405 -11.51 15.11 13.60
N TYR A 406 -11.81 13.87 13.98
CA TYR A 406 -13.10 13.52 14.55
C TYR A 406 -13.26 14.07 15.97
N ALA A 407 -14.36 14.78 16.22
CA ALA A 407 -14.70 15.24 17.56
C ALA A 407 -15.38 14.10 18.33
N GLN A 408 -14.72 13.62 19.38
CA GLN A 408 -15.25 12.53 20.19
C GLN A 408 -16.55 12.93 20.91
N PRO A 409 -17.59 12.08 20.92
CA PRO A 409 -18.78 12.33 21.71
C PRO A 409 -18.45 12.49 23.20
N LYS A 410 -19.11 13.44 23.87
CA LYS A 410 -18.86 13.69 25.29
C LYS A 410 -19.11 12.43 26.12
N GLY A 411 -18.10 12.03 26.91
CA GLY A 411 -18.19 10.89 27.82
C GLY A 411 -17.86 9.54 27.19
N THR A 412 -17.43 9.50 25.91
CA THR A 412 -16.89 8.28 25.29
C THR A 412 -15.36 8.25 25.32
N GLU A 413 -14.73 9.33 25.76
CA GLU A 413 -13.28 9.45 25.87
C GLU A 413 -12.74 8.73 27.10
N VAL A 414 -11.50 8.25 27.00
CA VAL A 414 -10.77 7.74 28.16
C VAL A 414 -10.45 8.90 29.09
N VAL A 415 -10.75 8.74 30.36
CA VAL A 415 -10.43 9.71 31.41
C VAL A 415 -9.51 9.07 32.45
N THR A 416 -8.71 9.89 33.13
CA THR A 416 -7.94 9.44 34.27
C THR A 416 -8.89 8.96 35.38
N ALA A 417 -8.69 7.73 35.85
CA ALA A 417 -9.49 7.17 36.94
C ALA A 417 -9.29 7.98 38.23
N SER A 418 -10.38 8.30 38.92
CA SER A 418 -10.31 9.03 40.18
C SER A 418 -9.83 8.12 41.33
N PRO A 419 -9.15 8.65 42.37
CA PRO A 419 -8.79 7.86 43.56
C PRO A 419 -9.99 7.19 44.22
N GLU A 420 -11.16 7.83 44.19
CA GLU A 420 -12.41 7.30 44.71
C GLU A 420 -12.92 6.12 43.88
N GLU A 421 -12.80 6.18 42.55
CA GLU A 421 -13.15 5.07 41.65
C GLU A 421 -12.22 3.88 41.85
N LEU A 422 -10.91 4.12 41.88
CA LEU A 422 -9.92 3.09 42.17
C LEU A 422 -10.19 2.41 43.52
N LYS A 423 -10.49 3.21 44.57
CA LYS A 423 -10.85 2.69 45.89
C LYS A 423 -12.17 1.93 45.89
N ARG A 424 -13.21 2.45 45.21
CA ARG A 424 -14.53 1.81 45.07
C ARG A 424 -14.38 0.43 44.44
N ASP A 425 -13.51 0.34 43.43
CA ASP A 425 -13.32 -0.87 42.63
C ASP A 425 -12.20 -1.78 43.19
N GLY A 426 -11.59 -1.41 44.33
CA GLY A 426 -10.59 -2.22 45.03
C GLY A 426 -9.23 -2.31 44.34
N ILE A 427 -8.92 -1.36 43.46
CA ILE A 427 -7.66 -1.31 42.70
C ILE A 427 -6.57 -0.69 43.57
N VAL A 428 -5.51 -1.47 43.84
CA VAL A 428 -4.30 -1.01 44.54
C VAL A 428 -3.21 -0.77 43.51
N ILE A 429 -2.64 0.44 43.50
CA ILE A 429 -1.57 0.82 42.58
C ILE A 429 -0.24 0.76 43.34
N ASP A 430 0.65 -0.13 42.93
CA ASP A 430 2.04 -0.09 43.37
C ASP A 430 2.74 1.08 42.68
N PRO A 431 3.60 1.84 43.39
CA PRO A 431 4.36 2.91 42.76
C PRO A 431 5.23 2.32 41.64
N PRO A 432 5.36 3.00 40.50
CA PRO A 432 6.22 2.53 39.43
C PRO A 432 7.66 2.35 39.96
N PRO A 433 8.40 1.34 39.45
CA PRO A 433 9.80 1.18 39.81
C PRO A 433 10.55 2.49 39.54
N ALA A 434 11.43 2.88 40.47
CA ALA A 434 12.21 4.10 40.31
C ALA A 434 13.03 4.00 39.01
N VAL A 435 12.71 4.85 38.04
CA VAL A 435 13.57 5.05 36.87
C VAL A 435 14.86 5.69 37.40
N PRO A 436 16.06 5.13 37.13
CA PRO A 436 17.31 5.79 37.47
C PRO A 436 17.28 7.22 36.93
N ALA A 437 17.61 8.19 37.77
CA ALA A 437 17.55 9.60 37.40
C ALA A 437 18.66 9.92 36.38
N ASN A 438 18.44 9.58 35.12
CA ASN A 438 19.26 10.09 34.04
C ASN A 438 18.87 11.56 33.83
N GLY A 439 19.86 12.44 33.96
CA GLY A 439 19.71 13.89 34.04
C GLY A 439 18.67 14.43 33.07
N THR A 440 17.66 15.10 33.63
CA THR A 440 16.62 15.82 32.91
C THR A 440 17.30 16.78 31.92
N PRO A 441 16.92 16.82 30.63
CA PRO A 441 17.34 17.90 29.76
C PRO A 441 16.79 19.20 30.35
N SER A 442 17.68 20.11 30.72
CA SER A 442 17.28 21.49 31.02
C SER A 442 16.66 22.05 29.75
N ALA A 443 15.39 22.44 29.80
CA ALA A 443 14.77 23.23 28.75
C ALA A 443 15.70 24.42 28.40
N PRO A 444 15.98 24.72 27.12
CA PRO A 444 16.76 25.88 26.78
C PRO A 444 16.05 27.11 27.36
N ALA A 445 16.77 27.86 28.18
CA ALA A 445 16.27 29.10 28.76
C ALA A 445 15.79 30.02 27.63
N ALA A 446 14.52 30.42 27.68
CA ALA A 446 13.99 31.48 26.84
C ALA A 446 14.91 32.71 27.00
N THR A 447 15.67 33.02 25.97
CA THR A 447 16.48 34.23 25.94
C THR A 447 15.50 35.41 25.87
N PRO A 448 15.57 36.39 26.78
CA PRO A 448 14.73 37.58 26.67
C PRO A 448 15.08 38.30 25.36
N GLY A 449 14.06 38.60 24.56
CA GLY A 449 14.22 39.27 23.28
C GLY A 449 15.07 40.52 23.40
N ALA A 450 16.23 40.52 22.75
CA ALA A 450 16.97 41.73 22.46
C ALA A 450 16.20 42.50 21.38
N ALA A 451 15.69 43.67 21.74
CA ALA A 451 15.09 44.62 20.83
C ALA A 451 16.11 44.98 19.73
N MET A 452 15.77 44.69 18.48
CA MET A 452 16.47 45.22 17.31
C MET A 452 16.05 46.68 17.11
N PRO A 453 16.99 47.63 17.01
CA PRO A 453 16.63 49.01 16.72
C PRO A 453 16.22 49.14 15.25
N HIS A 454 15.12 49.86 15.03
CA HIS A 454 14.73 50.39 13.74
C HIS A 454 15.80 51.39 13.26
N GLU A 455 16.59 51.03 12.26
CA GLU A 455 17.23 52.03 11.39
C GLU A 455 16.35 52.22 10.16
N GLN A 456 15.74 53.40 10.12
CA GLN A 456 15.20 54.01 8.91
C GLN A 456 16.37 54.40 8.02
N HIS A 457 16.34 54.04 6.74
CA HIS A 457 16.98 54.86 5.72
C HIS A 457 16.08 54.99 4.49
N HIS A 458 15.90 56.26 4.14
CA HIS A 458 15.37 56.83 2.91
C HIS A 458 16.08 56.33 1.65
#